data_AF-A0A929UFY3-F1
#
_entry.id   AF-A0A929UFY3-F1
#
_cell.length_a   1.000
_cell.length_b   1.000
_cell.length_c   1.000
_cell.angle_alpha   90.00
_cell.angle_beta   90.00
_cell.angle_gamma   90.00
#
_symmetry.space_group_name_H-M   'P 1'
#
loop_
_entity.id
_entity.type
_entity.pdbx_description
1 polymer ?
#
loop_
_entity_poly.entity_id
_entity_poly.type
_entity_poly.pdbx_seq_one_letter_code
_entity_poly.pdbx_strand_id
1 'polypeptide(L)'
;YKWRAMRSNGVAEKYITGEAPDQEKFREYAGMLEAAIGNPLYHWSHLELKRYFGYEGVLSLGTADEVWNLSKRLLQDGSVSARKLIAQSGVEVICTTDDPVDSLEWHRKLREENFATKVLPSFRPDHALQIEKPDFTEYMEKLSRVSAEKISDFPSLIRALKKRLDFFVENGCRVSDHGLPFILYEPYTQEEVDAIVREKLAGKTLSEREIRKYKTAFMVVMGEAYAERDLVMQLHYGVIRDLNGKIFAKLGPDAGIDAIYNYSSSAEMAAYLNALAEKERLPKTIIYTLNPADFDMVGTVMGCFQDDTARGKIQHGCAWWFNDHKMGMRRQMRTLANLGLLGNFVGMLTDSRSFLSYTRHE
;
A
#
# COMPACT_ATOMS: atom_id res chain seq x y z
N TYR A 1 -6.13 -1.03 12.35
CA TYR A 1 -6.73 -0.04 13.28
C TYR A 1 -7.50 -0.68 14.43
N LYS A 2 -8.62 -1.38 14.17
CA LYS A 2 -9.50 -1.97 15.22
C LYS A 2 -8.71 -2.79 16.26
N TRP A 3 -7.91 -3.77 15.82
CA TRP A 3 -7.05 -4.57 16.69
C TRP A 3 -6.10 -3.76 17.56
N ARG A 4 -5.45 -2.73 16.99
CA ARG A 4 -4.53 -1.87 17.73
C ARG A 4 -5.25 -1.14 18.85
N ALA A 5 -6.42 -0.56 18.57
CA ALA A 5 -7.20 0.16 19.57
C ALA A 5 -7.72 -0.78 20.68
N MET A 6 -8.16 -1.99 20.32
CA MET A 6 -8.55 -3.02 21.29
C MET A 6 -7.37 -3.41 22.21
N ARG A 7 -6.16 -3.62 21.67
CA ARG A 7 -4.95 -3.86 22.48
C ARG A 7 -4.61 -2.68 23.38
N SER A 8 -4.71 -1.44 22.87
CA SER A 8 -4.52 -0.23 23.67
C SER A 8 -5.53 -0.12 24.81
N ASN A 9 -6.75 -0.63 24.61
CA ASN A 9 -7.79 -0.71 25.63
C ASN A 9 -7.64 -1.93 26.57
N GLY A 10 -6.57 -2.72 26.44
CA GLY A 10 -6.32 -3.88 27.30
C GLY A 10 -7.21 -5.10 27.00
N VAL A 11 -7.90 -5.13 25.86
CA VAL A 11 -8.71 -6.28 25.45
C VAL A 11 -7.80 -7.49 25.23
N ALA A 12 -8.17 -8.64 25.81
CA ALA A 12 -7.39 -9.86 25.69
C ALA A 12 -7.30 -10.34 24.24
N GLU A 13 -6.12 -10.79 23.80
CA GLU A 13 -5.86 -11.16 22.39
C GLU A 13 -6.79 -12.26 21.86
N LYS A 14 -7.36 -13.12 22.75
CA LYS A 14 -8.37 -14.12 22.38
C LYS A 14 -9.64 -13.51 21.76
N TYR A 15 -9.97 -12.27 22.13
CA TYR A 15 -11.10 -11.50 21.59
C TYR A 15 -10.72 -10.60 20.40
N ILE A 16 -9.48 -10.68 19.92
CA ILE A 16 -8.99 -9.87 18.79
C ILE A 16 -8.67 -10.80 17.61
N THR A 17 -7.72 -11.71 17.81
CA THR A 17 -7.20 -12.61 16.76
C THR A 17 -7.26 -14.09 17.15
N GLY A 18 -7.68 -14.42 18.38
CA GLY A 18 -7.87 -15.79 18.81
C GLY A 18 -9.25 -16.37 18.46
N GLU A 19 -9.55 -17.52 19.07
CA GLU A 19 -10.70 -18.38 18.73
C GLU A 19 -12.04 -17.97 19.39
N ALA A 20 -12.14 -16.80 20.02
CA ALA A 20 -13.42 -16.36 20.60
C ALA A 20 -14.50 -16.19 19.51
N PRO A 21 -15.79 -16.43 19.81
CA PRO A 21 -16.88 -16.18 18.87
C PRO A 21 -16.87 -14.74 18.34
N ASP A 22 -17.19 -14.57 17.06
CA ASP A 22 -17.11 -13.25 16.40
C ASP A 22 -18.02 -12.19 17.06
N GLN A 23 -19.18 -12.60 17.60
CA GLN A 23 -20.06 -11.70 18.35
C GLN A 23 -19.40 -11.21 19.64
N GLU A 24 -18.65 -12.06 20.35
CA GLU A 24 -17.91 -11.63 21.55
C GLU A 24 -16.80 -10.66 21.16
N LYS A 25 -16.05 -10.95 20.08
CA LYS A 25 -15.05 -10.01 19.54
C LYS A 25 -15.67 -8.67 19.17
N PHE A 26 -16.87 -8.68 18.58
CA PHE A 26 -17.60 -7.46 18.23
C PHE A 26 -18.05 -6.67 19.46
N ARG A 27 -18.53 -7.34 20.52
CA ARG A 27 -18.89 -6.69 21.78
C ARG A 27 -17.69 -6.02 22.45
N GLU A 28 -16.53 -6.69 22.47
CA GLU A 28 -15.27 -6.12 22.98
C GLU A 28 -14.83 -4.90 22.15
N TYR A 29 -15.02 -4.95 20.83
CA TYR A 29 -14.78 -3.79 19.97
C TYR A 29 -15.75 -2.63 20.29
N ALA A 30 -17.03 -2.91 20.44
CA ALA A 30 -18.05 -1.91 20.76
C ALA A 30 -17.79 -1.25 22.13
N GLY A 31 -17.41 -2.03 23.14
CA GLY A 31 -17.00 -1.51 24.44
C GLY A 31 -15.74 -0.63 24.36
N MET A 32 -14.73 -1.03 23.56
CA MET A 32 -13.55 -0.19 23.32
C MET A 32 -13.91 1.14 22.65
N LEU A 33 -14.90 1.13 21.75
CA LEU A 33 -15.32 2.33 21.00
C LEU A 33 -15.84 3.44 21.91
N GLU A 34 -16.41 3.11 23.08
CA GLU A 34 -16.85 4.08 24.09
C GLU A 34 -15.67 4.92 24.64
N ALA A 35 -14.46 4.34 24.67
CA ALA A 35 -13.24 5.02 25.07
C ALA A 35 -12.53 5.73 23.90
N ALA A 36 -13.03 5.64 22.67
CA ALA A 36 -12.35 6.08 21.45
C ALA A 36 -12.59 7.55 21.09
N ILE A 37 -12.80 8.43 22.06
CA ILE A 37 -13.02 9.87 21.85
C ILE A 37 -11.80 10.47 21.13
N GLY A 38 -12.05 11.10 19.98
CA GLY A 38 -11.01 11.69 19.13
C GLY A 38 -10.27 10.70 18.21
N ASN A 39 -10.48 9.39 18.37
CA ASN A 39 -9.94 8.38 17.45
C ASN A 39 -10.79 8.32 16.17
N PRO A 40 -10.19 8.24 14.97
CA PRO A 40 -10.96 8.13 13.72
C PRO A 40 -11.85 6.88 13.63
N LEU A 41 -11.56 5.82 14.40
CA LEU A 41 -12.43 4.64 14.50
C LEU A 41 -13.85 4.99 14.94
N TYR A 42 -14.01 6.02 15.79
CA TYR A 42 -15.35 6.49 16.18
C TYR A 42 -16.12 7.01 14.96
N HIS A 43 -15.51 7.86 14.14
CA HIS A 43 -16.16 8.34 12.92
C HIS A 43 -16.40 7.21 11.92
N TRP A 44 -15.39 6.38 11.64
CA TRP A 44 -15.51 5.31 10.66
C TRP A 44 -16.60 4.32 11.02
N SER A 45 -16.69 3.87 12.28
CA SER A 45 -17.73 2.92 12.69
C SER A 45 -19.13 3.48 12.47
N HIS A 46 -19.38 4.74 12.80
CA HIS A 46 -20.71 5.32 12.62
C HIS A 46 -21.01 5.67 11.16
N LEU A 47 -20.02 6.10 10.37
CA LEU A 47 -20.19 6.29 8.93
C LEU A 47 -20.48 4.96 8.21
N GLU A 48 -19.71 3.90 8.52
CA GLU A 48 -19.91 2.55 7.98
C GLU A 48 -21.32 2.02 8.31
N LEU A 49 -21.75 2.15 9.57
CA LEU A 49 -23.08 1.73 10.02
C LEU A 49 -24.22 2.51 9.35
N LYS A 50 -24.08 3.83 9.28
CA LYS A 50 -25.08 4.70 8.66
C LYS A 50 -25.23 4.41 7.18
N ARG A 51 -24.12 4.35 6.45
CA ARG A 51 -24.12 4.27 4.98
C ARG A 51 -24.58 2.91 4.46
N TYR A 52 -24.14 1.82 5.11
CA TYR A 52 -24.33 0.47 4.56
C TYR A 52 -25.36 -0.38 5.31
N PHE A 53 -25.63 -0.04 6.57
CA PHE A 53 -26.54 -0.82 7.41
C PHE A 53 -27.79 -0.02 7.82
N GLY A 54 -27.85 1.28 7.48
CA GLY A 54 -28.98 2.15 7.80
C GLY A 54 -29.14 2.42 9.29
N TYR A 55 -28.10 2.17 10.09
CA TYR A 55 -28.14 2.37 11.55
C TYR A 55 -27.65 3.78 11.88
N GLU A 56 -28.55 4.62 12.42
CA GLU A 56 -28.25 6.00 12.82
C GLU A 56 -27.97 6.18 14.31
N GLY A 57 -28.06 5.09 15.10
CA GLY A 57 -27.74 5.11 16.52
C GLY A 57 -26.23 5.17 16.80
N VAL A 58 -25.88 5.15 18.08
CA VAL A 58 -24.49 5.10 18.54
C VAL A 58 -24.12 3.65 18.84
N LEU A 59 -22.98 3.18 18.32
CA LEU A 59 -22.42 1.87 18.68
C LEU A 59 -21.74 1.97 20.04
N SER A 60 -22.23 1.18 20.99
CA SER A 60 -21.77 1.08 22.37
C SER A 60 -21.91 -0.38 22.83
N LEU A 61 -21.44 -0.71 24.03
CA LEU A 61 -21.64 -2.05 24.59
C LEU A 61 -23.14 -2.35 24.77
N GLY A 62 -23.95 -1.33 25.07
CA GLY A 62 -25.40 -1.45 25.23
C GLY A 62 -26.17 -1.68 23.92
N THR A 63 -25.65 -1.22 22.78
CA THR A 63 -26.28 -1.38 21.45
C THR A 63 -25.61 -2.46 20.60
N ALA A 64 -24.55 -3.12 21.09
CA ALA A 64 -23.77 -4.08 20.33
C ALA A 64 -24.61 -5.25 19.79
N ASP A 65 -25.50 -5.83 20.60
CA ASP A 65 -26.31 -6.96 20.14
C ASP A 65 -27.36 -6.56 19.10
N GLU A 66 -27.93 -5.35 19.23
CA GLU A 66 -28.85 -4.78 18.24
C GLU A 66 -28.14 -4.62 16.90
N VAL A 67 -26.98 -3.95 16.90
CA VAL A 67 -26.18 -3.70 15.69
C VAL A 67 -25.69 -5.01 15.07
N TRP A 68 -25.27 -5.97 15.89
CA TRP A 68 -24.88 -7.30 15.43
C TRP A 68 -26.01 -8.01 14.71
N ASN A 69 -27.20 -8.07 15.32
CA ASN A 69 -28.36 -8.75 14.76
C ASN A 69 -28.87 -8.06 13.49
N LEU A 70 -28.86 -6.72 13.45
CA LEU A 70 -29.15 -5.95 12.25
C LEU A 70 -28.19 -6.31 11.11
N SER A 71 -26.89 -6.22 11.38
CA SER A 71 -25.84 -6.47 10.38
C SER A 71 -25.88 -7.91 9.87
N LYS A 72 -26.06 -8.88 10.77
CA LYS A 72 -26.20 -10.30 10.43
C LYS A 72 -27.40 -10.55 9.52
N ARG A 73 -28.57 -9.98 9.84
CA ARG A 73 -29.78 -10.10 9.01
C ARG A 73 -29.54 -9.57 7.59
N LEU A 74 -28.99 -8.36 7.48
CA LEU A 74 -28.72 -7.71 6.18
C LEU A 74 -27.66 -8.44 5.34
N LEU A 75 -26.71 -9.13 5.99
CA LEU A 75 -25.75 -9.99 5.30
C LEU A 75 -26.41 -11.30 4.83
N GLN A 76 -27.27 -11.90 5.65
CA GLN A 76 -27.93 -13.18 5.36
C GLN A 76 -29.02 -13.07 4.28
N ASP A 77 -29.79 -11.97 4.28
CA ASP A 77 -30.80 -11.71 3.24
C ASP A 77 -30.17 -11.16 1.94
N GLY A 78 -28.85 -10.97 1.93
CA GLY A 78 -28.08 -10.50 0.79
C GLY A 78 -28.24 -9.01 0.52
N SER A 79 -28.91 -8.23 1.37
CA SER A 79 -29.01 -6.76 1.26
C SER A 79 -27.63 -6.10 1.23
N VAL A 80 -26.67 -6.66 1.97
CA VAL A 80 -25.27 -6.25 1.98
C VAL A 80 -24.41 -7.37 1.41
N SER A 81 -23.59 -7.04 0.40
CA SER A 81 -22.55 -7.93 -0.15
C SER A 81 -21.42 -7.08 -0.73
N ALA A 82 -20.25 -7.67 -0.96
CA ALA A 82 -19.11 -6.94 -1.53
C ALA A 82 -19.48 -6.17 -2.83
N ARG A 83 -20.14 -6.83 -3.79
CA ARG A 83 -20.57 -6.19 -5.05
C ARG A 83 -21.61 -5.09 -4.82
N LYS A 84 -22.54 -5.26 -3.86
CA LYS A 84 -23.52 -4.23 -3.53
C LYS A 84 -22.87 -3.01 -2.86
N LEU A 85 -21.90 -3.22 -1.95
CA LEU A 85 -21.15 -2.14 -1.31
C LEU A 85 -20.39 -1.31 -2.35
N ILE A 86 -19.71 -1.98 -3.29
CA ILE A 86 -19.04 -1.33 -4.42
C ILE A 86 -20.03 -0.47 -5.23
N ALA A 87 -21.16 -1.07 -5.62
CA ALA A 87 -22.16 -0.39 -6.45
C ALA A 87 -22.84 0.78 -5.71
N GLN A 88 -23.22 0.61 -4.45
CA GLN A 88 -23.84 1.64 -3.61
C GLN A 88 -22.93 2.84 -3.38
N SER A 89 -21.61 2.61 -3.36
CA SER A 89 -20.60 3.66 -3.21
C SER A 89 -20.21 4.33 -4.54
N GLY A 90 -20.84 3.96 -5.66
CA GLY A 90 -20.57 4.57 -6.97
C GLY A 90 -19.14 4.34 -7.46
N VAL A 91 -18.51 3.22 -7.07
CA VAL A 91 -17.10 2.95 -7.41
C VAL A 91 -16.98 2.59 -8.88
N GLU A 92 -16.28 3.43 -9.66
CA GLU A 92 -16.04 3.18 -11.09
C GLU A 92 -14.80 2.31 -11.34
N VAL A 93 -13.75 2.52 -10.55
CA VAL A 93 -12.46 1.83 -10.69
C VAL A 93 -11.92 1.43 -9.33
N ILE A 94 -11.43 0.18 -9.23
CA ILE A 94 -10.64 -0.33 -8.12
C ILE A 94 -9.29 -0.76 -8.68
N CYS A 95 -8.22 -0.20 -8.14
CA CYS A 95 -6.87 -0.70 -8.39
C CYS A 95 -6.46 -1.57 -7.19
N THR A 96 -6.36 -2.88 -7.38
CA THR A 96 -5.83 -3.79 -6.35
C THR A 96 -4.30 -3.68 -6.31
N THR A 97 -3.69 -4.27 -5.29
CA THR A 97 -2.23 -4.31 -5.14
C THR A 97 -1.80 -5.76 -5.24
N ASP A 98 -1.05 -6.10 -6.30
CA ASP A 98 -0.80 -7.48 -6.70
C ASP A 98 0.70 -7.73 -6.92
N ASP A 99 1.15 -8.94 -6.59
CA ASP A 99 2.54 -9.35 -6.72
C ASP A 99 2.86 -9.73 -8.19
N PRO A 100 4.06 -9.42 -8.72
CA PRO A 100 4.48 -9.87 -10.05
C PRO A 100 4.25 -11.36 -10.35
N VAL A 101 4.25 -12.24 -9.34
CA VAL A 101 4.00 -13.68 -9.54
C VAL A 101 2.53 -14.06 -9.65
N ASP A 102 1.59 -13.13 -9.40
CA ASP A 102 0.17 -13.43 -9.39
C ASP A 102 -0.39 -13.73 -10.78
N SER A 103 -1.38 -14.63 -10.82
CA SER A 103 -2.02 -15.10 -12.06
C SER A 103 -3.00 -14.09 -12.67
N LEU A 104 -3.42 -13.09 -11.88
CA LEU A 104 -4.48 -12.12 -12.20
C LEU A 104 -5.79 -12.77 -12.66
N GLU A 105 -6.07 -14.00 -12.20
CA GLU A 105 -7.25 -14.76 -12.65
C GLU A 105 -8.57 -14.04 -12.36
N TRP A 106 -8.67 -13.37 -11.21
CA TRP A 106 -9.90 -12.72 -10.76
C TRP A 106 -10.17 -11.43 -11.53
N HIS A 107 -9.13 -10.69 -11.90
CA HIS A 107 -9.23 -9.54 -12.80
C HIS A 107 -9.79 -9.94 -14.16
N ARG A 108 -9.29 -11.05 -14.72
CA ARG A 108 -9.77 -11.58 -16.00
C ARG A 108 -11.22 -12.05 -15.92
N LYS A 109 -11.57 -12.82 -14.88
CA LYS A 109 -12.95 -13.28 -14.63
C LYS A 109 -13.92 -12.10 -14.49
N LEU A 110 -13.57 -11.08 -13.70
CA LEU A 110 -14.42 -9.89 -13.53
C LEU A 110 -14.60 -9.09 -14.83
N ARG A 111 -13.55 -9.03 -15.65
CA ARG A 111 -13.61 -8.42 -16.98
C ARG A 111 -14.51 -9.22 -17.94
N GLU A 112 -14.39 -10.55 -17.94
CA GLU A 112 -15.23 -11.46 -18.74
C GLU A 112 -16.71 -11.42 -18.31
N GLU A 113 -16.97 -11.29 -17.01
CA GLU A 113 -18.30 -11.10 -16.44
C GLU A 113 -18.91 -9.72 -16.77
N ASN A 114 -18.15 -8.80 -17.37
CA ASN A 114 -18.54 -7.40 -17.57
C ASN A 114 -19.00 -6.73 -16.27
N PHE A 115 -18.26 -6.96 -15.17
CA PHE A 115 -18.55 -6.30 -13.90
C PHE A 115 -18.51 -4.78 -14.08
N ALA A 116 -19.53 -4.07 -13.57
CA ALA A 116 -19.72 -2.64 -13.84
C ALA A 116 -18.53 -1.79 -13.39
N THR A 117 -17.93 -2.14 -12.26
CA THR A 117 -16.70 -1.51 -11.76
C THR A 117 -15.48 -2.15 -12.40
N LYS A 118 -14.55 -1.33 -12.92
CA LYS A 118 -13.27 -1.83 -13.44
C LYS A 118 -12.38 -2.23 -12.27
N VAL A 119 -12.02 -3.51 -12.18
CA VAL A 119 -11.06 -4.00 -11.19
C VAL A 119 -9.74 -4.28 -11.90
N LEU A 120 -8.77 -3.40 -11.69
CA LEU A 120 -7.47 -3.39 -12.38
C LEU A 120 -6.35 -3.74 -11.40
N PRO A 121 -5.32 -4.46 -11.83
CA PRO A 121 -4.18 -4.76 -10.97
C PRO A 121 -3.22 -3.57 -10.88
N SER A 122 -2.51 -3.46 -9.76
CA SER A 122 -1.33 -2.58 -9.61
C SER A 122 -0.10 -3.43 -9.36
N PHE A 123 1.00 -3.11 -10.02
CA PHE A 123 2.23 -3.91 -9.98
C PHE A 123 3.07 -3.57 -8.74
N ARG A 124 3.15 -4.47 -7.75
CA ARG A 124 3.92 -4.25 -6.52
C ARG A 124 5.06 -5.27 -6.34
N PRO A 125 6.28 -4.98 -6.79
CA PRO A 125 7.37 -5.95 -6.80
C PRO A 125 8.20 -5.96 -5.50
N ASP A 126 7.57 -5.76 -4.33
CA ASP A 126 8.28 -5.62 -3.04
C ASP A 126 9.10 -6.87 -2.69
N HIS A 127 8.58 -8.09 -2.93
CA HIS A 127 9.33 -9.33 -2.68
C HIS A 127 10.56 -9.47 -3.60
N ALA A 128 10.49 -8.96 -4.83
CA ALA A 128 11.65 -8.88 -5.71
C ALA A 128 12.64 -7.80 -5.25
N LEU A 129 12.17 -6.70 -4.66
CA LEU A 129 13.02 -5.61 -4.18
C LEU A 129 13.75 -5.95 -2.86
N GLN A 130 13.15 -6.77 -2.00
CA GLN A 130 13.65 -7.07 -0.65
C GLN A 130 14.65 -8.23 -0.64
N ILE A 131 15.79 -8.04 -1.32
CA ILE A 131 16.88 -9.04 -1.44
C ILE A 131 17.41 -9.56 -0.11
N GLU A 132 17.29 -8.79 0.96
CA GLU A 132 17.71 -9.19 2.30
C GLU A 132 16.84 -10.29 2.91
N LYS A 133 15.61 -10.49 2.42
CA LYS A 133 14.66 -11.41 3.04
C LYS A 133 15.11 -12.88 2.90
N PRO A 134 14.80 -13.74 3.89
CA PRO A 134 15.20 -15.15 3.85
C PRO A 134 14.57 -15.92 2.69
N ASP A 135 13.35 -15.58 2.31
CA ASP A 135 12.55 -16.21 1.26
C ASP A 135 12.83 -15.67 -0.16
N PHE A 136 13.77 -14.71 -0.30
CA PHE A 136 14.10 -14.11 -1.59
C PHE A 136 14.42 -15.14 -2.67
N THR A 137 15.27 -16.15 -2.37
CA THR A 137 15.65 -17.17 -3.35
C THR A 137 14.45 -18.04 -3.76
N GLU A 138 13.57 -18.40 -2.82
CA GLU A 138 12.33 -19.12 -3.13
C GLU A 138 11.40 -18.27 -4.01
N TYR A 139 11.31 -16.97 -3.74
CA TYR A 139 10.55 -16.03 -4.56
C TYR A 139 11.13 -15.91 -5.99
N MET A 140 12.45 -15.88 -6.15
CA MET A 140 13.11 -15.90 -7.47
C MET A 140 12.76 -17.16 -8.27
N GLU A 141 12.60 -18.32 -7.62
CA GLU A 141 12.11 -19.52 -8.30
C GLU A 141 10.67 -19.38 -8.80
N LYS A 142 9.78 -18.80 -7.98
CA LYS A 142 8.38 -18.54 -8.38
C LYS A 142 8.33 -17.58 -9.57
N LEU A 143 9.07 -16.48 -9.49
CA LEU A 143 9.17 -15.49 -10.56
C LEU A 143 9.75 -16.09 -11.85
N SER A 144 10.80 -16.90 -11.74
CA SER A 144 11.39 -17.64 -12.86
C SER A 144 10.35 -18.53 -13.58
N ARG A 145 9.54 -19.27 -12.81
CA ARG A 145 8.48 -20.13 -13.37
C ARG A 145 7.39 -19.33 -14.09
N VAL A 146 6.86 -18.26 -13.49
CA VAL A 146 5.74 -17.50 -14.07
C VAL A 146 6.15 -16.57 -15.22
N SER A 147 7.45 -16.28 -15.36
CA SER A 147 8.01 -15.46 -16.44
C SER A 147 8.68 -16.28 -17.54
N ALA A 148 8.82 -17.60 -17.35
CA ALA A 148 9.61 -18.49 -18.20
C ALA A 148 11.00 -17.89 -18.51
N GLU A 149 11.66 -17.36 -17.48
CA GLU A 149 12.99 -16.75 -17.55
C GLU A 149 13.87 -17.34 -16.45
N LYS A 150 15.00 -17.96 -16.82
CA LYS A 150 15.96 -18.45 -15.82
C LYS A 150 16.66 -17.26 -15.18
N ILE A 151 16.39 -17.02 -13.90
CA ILE A 151 17.02 -15.96 -13.11
C ILE A 151 18.33 -16.47 -12.52
N SER A 152 19.46 -15.89 -12.92
CA SER A 152 20.80 -16.21 -12.43
C SER A 152 21.66 -15.00 -12.10
N ASP A 153 21.20 -13.80 -12.46
CA ASP A 153 21.90 -12.52 -12.32
C ASP A 153 20.88 -11.38 -12.36
N PHE A 154 21.33 -10.14 -12.16
CA PHE A 154 20.44 -8.99 -12.18
C PHE A 154 19.78 -8.75 -13.57
N PRO A 155 20.47 -8.89 -14.72
CA PRO A 155 19.84 -8.72 -16.02
C PRO A 155 18.70 -9.72 -16.28
N SER A 156 18.87 -10.99 -15.91
CA SER A 156 17.81 -12.01 -16.03
C SER A 156 16.64 -11.74 -15.09
N LEU A 157 16.89 -11.26 -13.87
CA LEU A 157 15.83 -10.80 -12.96
C LEU A 157 15.01 -9.66 -13.59
N ILE A 158 15.67 -8.63 -14.13
CA ILE A 158 14.99 -7.50 -14.76
C ILE A 158 14.19 -7.95 -15.98
N ARG A 159 14.71 -8.86 -16.81
CA ARG A 159 13.94 -9.44 -17.93
C ARG A 159 12.69 -10.17 -17.45
N ALA A 160 12.80 -10.97 -16.38
CA ALA A 160 11.67 -11.66 -15.78
C ALA A 160 10.60 -10.67 -15.30
N LEU A 161 11.01 -9.61 -14.59
CA LEU A 161 10.10 -8.57 -14.09
C LEU A 161 9.45 -7.78 -15.21
N LYS A 162 10.19 -7.39 -16.26
CA LYS A 162 9.63 -6.68 -17.43
C LYS A 162 8.58 -7.54 -18.14
N LYS A 163 8.82 -8.85 -18.31
CA LYS A 163 7.81 -9.79 -18.85
C LYS A 163 6.54 -9.83 -17.99
N ARG A 164 6.69 -9.84 -16.66
CA ARG A 164 5.54 -9.81 -15.74
C ARG A 164 4.83 -8.45 -15.77
N LEU A 165 5.58 -7.36 -15.86
CA LEU A 165 5.02 -6.02 -16.02
C LEU A 165 4.20 -5.91 -17.32
N ASP A 166 4.69 -6.46 -18.43
CA ASP A 166 3.95 -6.51 -19.71
C ASP A 166 2.64 -7.29 -19.55
N PHE A 167 2.68 -8.46 -18.91
CA PHE A 167 1.48 -9.23 -18.58
C PHE A 167 0.47 -8.45 -17.72
N PHE A 168 0.94 -7.65 -16.77
CA PHE A 168 0.10 -6.77 -15.97
C PHE A 168 -0.54 -5.67 -16.81
N VAL A 169 0.23 -5.03 -17.70
CA VAL A 169 -0.25 -3.98 -18.60
C VAL A 169 -1.31 -4.51 -19.57
N GLU A 170 -1.11 -5.72 -20.11
CA GLU A 170 -2.09 -6.44 -20.92
C GLU A 170 -3.39 -6.71 -20.16
N ASN A 171 -3.32 -6.84 -18.83
CA ASN A 171 -4.47 -7.00 -17.95
C ASN A 171 -5.01 -5.69 -17.37
N GLY A 172 -4.58 -4.54 -17.91
CA GLY A 172 -5.12 -3.22 -17.59
C GLY A 172 -4.38 -2.48 -16.49
N CYS A 173 -3.24 -2.97 -16.01
CA CYS A 173 -2.40 -2.26 -15.05
C CYS A 173 -1.96 -0.91 -15.60
N ARG A 174 -2.07 0.14 -14.77
CA ARG A 174 -1.58 1.50 -15.07
C ARG A 174 -0.79 2.13 -13.93
N VAL A 175 -0.60 1.39 -12.84
CA VAL A 175 0.02 1.90 -11.62
C VAL A 175 0.95 0.83 -11.05
N SER A 176 2.14 1.24 -10.60
CA SER A 176 3.02 0.43 -9.78
C SER A 176 3.08 1.00 -8.36
N ASP A 177 3.44 0.15 -7.40
CA ASP A 177 3.54 0.53 -5.98
C ASP A 177 4.77 -0.11 -5.33
N HIS A 178 5.41 0.62 -4.41
CA HIS A 178 6.62 0.18 -3.72
C HIS A 178 6.54 0.57 -2.25
N GLY A 179 6.68 -0.43 -1.37
CA GLY A 179 6.81 -0.25 0.07
C GLY A 179 8.27 -0.14 0.49
N LEU A 180 8.67 1.04 0.96
CA LEU A 180 10.06 1.36 1.29
C LEU A 180 10.22 1.79 2.76
N PRO A 181 11.35 1.51 3.42
CA PRO A 181 11.69 2.18 4.68
C PRO A 181 11.84 3.69 4.46
N PHE A 182 12.54 4.08 3.39
CA PHE A 182 12.72 5.44 2.87
C PHE A 182 13.11 5.36 1.39
N ILE A 183 12.96 6.47 0.65
CA ILE A 183 13.43 6.55 -0.74
C ILE A 183 14.94 6.70 -0.70
N LEU A 184 15.64 5.60 -1.00
CA LEU A 184 17.10 5.50 -0.88
C LEU A 184 17.80 5.72 -2.22
N TYR A 185 19.06 6.14 -2.14
CA TYR A 185 19.96 6.18 -3.28
C TYR A 185 21.39 5.84 -2.86
N GLU A 186 21.98 4.87 -3.54
CA GLU A 186 23.37 4.45 -3.38
C GLU A 186 24.01 4.25 -4.76
N PRO A 187 25.07 4.98 -5.12
CA PRO A 187 25.76 4.80 -6.40
C PRO A 187 26.26 3.36 -6.58
N TYR A 188 26.08 2.84 -7.79
CA TYR A 188 26.43 1.47 -8.15
C TYR A 188 26.98 1.39 -9.57
N THR A 189 27.77 0.34 -9.86
CA THR A 189 28.02 -0.11 -11.23
C THR A 189 27.19 -1.36 -11.55
N GLN A 190 27.00 -1.65 -12.84
CA GLN A 190 26.25 -2.84 -13.25
C GLN A 190 26.92 -4.12 -12.76
N GLU A 191 28.25 -4.17 -12.82
CA GLU A 191 29.05 -5.33 -12.40
C GLU A 191 28.88 -5.61 -10.90
N GLU A 192 28.82 -4.57 -10.06
CA GLU A 192 28.58 -4.70 -8.63
C GLU A 192 27.21 -5.32 -8.36
N VAL A 193 26.16 -4.82 -9.00
CA VAL A 193 24.78 -5.31 -8.79
C VAL A 193 24.62 -6.74 -9.31
N ASP A 194 25.23 -7.06 -10.44
CA ASP A 194 25.24 -8.42 -11.00
C ASP A 194 25.95 -9.40 -10.05
N ALA A 195 27.05 -8.98 -9.41
CA ALA A 195 27.71 -9.78 -8.39
C ALA A 195 26.82 -9.98 -7.16
N ILE A 196 26.19 -8.91 -6.65
CA ILE A 196 25.31 -8.96 -5.48
C ILE A 196 24.16 -9.97 -5.66
N VAL A 197 23.49 -9.96 -6.82
CA VAL A 197 22.41 -10.92 -7.10
C VAL A 197 22.93 -12.35 -7.16
N ARG A 198 24.06 -12.60 -7.83
CA ARG A 198 24.67 -13.93 -7.90
C ARG A 198 25.06 -14.45 -6.53
N GLU A 199 25.63 -13.59 -5.69
CA GLU A 199 26.03 -13.93 -4.33
C GLU A 199 24.85 -14.25 -3.44
N LYS A 200 23.76 -13.48 -3.51
CA LYS A 200 22.53 -13.80 -2.78
C LYS A 200 21.94 -15.12 -3.23
N LEU A 201 21.87 -15.38 -4.55
CA LEU A 201 21.37 -16.65 -5.10
C LEU A 201 22.26 -17.85 -4.70
N ALA A 202 23.54 -17.62 -4.45
CA ALA A 202 24.47 -18.61 -3.90
C ALA A 202 24.36 -18.77 -2.36
N GLY A 203 23.42 -18.08 -1.71
CA GLY A 203 23.17 -18.17 -0.27
C GLY A 203 24.07 -17.31 0.60
N LYS A 204 24.83 -16.36 0.03
CA LYS A 204 25.64 -15.43 0.83
C LYS A 204 24.76 -14.37 1.52
N THR A 205 25.16 -13.99 2.72
CA THR A 205 24.62 -12.82 3.42
C THR A 205 25.23 -11.55 2.82
N LEU A 206 24.39 -10.59 2.47
CA LEU A 206 24.79 -9.29 1.93
C LEU A 206 24.99 -8.27 3.05
N SER A 207 25.93 -7.35 2.84
CA SER A 207 26.08 -6.14 3.65
C SER A 207 24.96 -5.13 3.37
N GLU A 208 24.75 -4.19 4.30
CA GLU A 208 23.78 -3.10 4.12
C GLU A 208 24.05 -2.27 2.87
N ARG A 209 25.33 -2.02 2.55
CA ARG A 209 25.71 -1.26 1.35
C ARG A 209 25.37 -2.01 0.07
N GLU A 210 25.59 -3.32 0.02
CA GLU A 210 25.20 -4.16 -1.13
C GLU A 210 23.69 -4.19 -1.31
N ILE A 211 22.92 -4.33 -0.23
CA ILE A 211 21.46 -4.26 -0.26
C ILE A 211 21.00 -2.90 -0.81
N ARG A 212 21.60 -1.79 -0.37
CA ARG A 212 21.28 -0.44 -0.86
C ARG A 212 21.60 -0.26 -2.35
N LYS A 213 22.75 -0.74 -2.82
CA LYS A 213 23.11 -0.72 -4.25
C LYS A 213 22.10 -1.49 -5.10
N TYR A 214 21.78 -2.71 -4.68
CA TYR A 214 20.77 -3.53 -5.35
C TYR A 214 19.42 -2.83 -5.42
N LYS A 215 18.91 -2.33 -4.29
CA LYS A 215 17.60 -1.66 -4.23
C LYS A 215 17.58 -0.39 -5.09
N THR A 216 18.66 0.39 -5.09
CA THR A 216 18.78 1.58 -5.94
C THR A 216 18.71 1.18 -7.42
N ALA A 217 19.52 0.20 -7.84
CA ALA A 217 19.53 -0.27 -9.21
C ALA A 217 18.19 -0.84 -9.66
N PHE A 218 17.55 -1.64 -8.81
CA PHE A 218 16.22 -2.18 -9.04
C PHE A 218 15.21 -1.05 -9.27
N MET A 219 15.14 -0.10 -8.35
CA MET A 219 14.16 1.00 -8.39
C MET A 219 14.38 1.92 -9.59
N VAL A 220 15.63 2.16 -10.01
CA VAL A 220 15.94 2.95 -11.20
C VAL A 220 15.49 2.19 -12.45
N VAL A 221 15.89 0.93 -12.62
CA VAL A 221 15.56 0.16 -13.83
C VAL A 221 14.05 -0.09 -13.96
N MET A 222 13.36 -0.32 -12.84
CA MET A 222 11.90 -0.46 -12.84
C MET A 222 11.21 0.89 -13.09
N GLY A 223 11.71 1.99 -12.52
CA GLY A 223 11.25 3.35 -12.82
C GLY A 223 11.28 3.67 -14.32
N GLU A 224 12.40 3.33 -14.98
CA GLU A 224 12.52 3.44 -16.44
C GLU A 224 11.48 2.58 -17.17
N ALA A 225 11.28 1.34 -16.72
CA ALA A 225 10.29 0.42 -17.31
C ALA A 225 8.84 0.93 -17.15
N TYR A 226 8.53 1.62 -16.06
CA TYR A 226 7.23 2.27 -15.84
C TYR A 226 7.04 3.45 -16.79
N ALA A 227 8.06 4.30 -16.97
CA ALA A 227 8.02 5.41 -17.91
C ALA A 227 7.83 4.93 -19.36
N GLU A 228 8.51 3.86 -19.77
CA GLU A 228 8.34 3.23 -21.10
C GLU A 228 6.90 2.79 -21.39
N ARG A 229 6.11 2.50 -20.35
CA ARG A 229 4.76 1.94 -20.45
C ARG A 229 3.67 2.92 -20.00
N ASP A 230 4.03 4.17 -19.73
CA ASP A 230 3.14 5.20 -19.17
C ASP A 230 2.45 4.79 -17.85
N LEU A 231 3.15 4.03 -17.00
CA LEU A 231 2.65 3.71 -15.66
C LEU A 231 2.93 4.85 -14.69
N VAL A 232 2.00 5.03 -13.75
CA VAL A 232 2.23 5.84 -12.55
C VAL A 232 3.05 5.02 -11.55
N MET A 233 4.12 5.60 -11.00
CA MET A 233 4.92 4.99 -9.95
C MET A 233 4.52 5.53 -8.57
N GLN A 234 4.05 4.66 -7.68
CA GLN A 234 3.77 5.02 -6.29
C GLN A 234 4.92 4.59 -5.38
N LEU A 235 5.28 5.49 -4.46
CA LEU A 235 6.34 5.28 -3.47
C LEU A 235 5.76 5.52 -2.07
N HIS A 236 5.45 4.42 -1.37
CA HIS A 236 5.00 4.44 0.02
C HIS A 236 6.19 4.22 0.95
N TYR A 237 6.54 5.20 1.77
CA TYR A 237 7.70 5.07 2.65
C TYR A 237 7.51 5.56 4.09
N GLY A 238 8.40 5.11 4.98
CA GLY A 238 8.42 5.55 6.38
C GLY A 238 7.74 4.56 7.33
N VAL A 239 7.77 3.26 7.03
CA VAL A 239 7.21 2.21 7.90
C VAL A 239 8.33 1.43 8.57
N ILE A 240 8.23 1.26 9.88
CA ILE A 240 8.98 0.25 10.63
C ILE A 240 8.01 -0.87 10.99
N ARG A 241 8.33 -2.10 10.61
CA ARG A 241 7.40 -3.24 10.66
C ARG A 241 7.74 -4.19 11.79
N ASP A 242 6.74 -4.98 12.19
CA ASP A 242 6.92 -6.18 13.02
C ASP A 242 7.58 -5.92 14.40
N LEU A 243 7.31 -4.75 15.00
CA LEU A 243 7.99 -4.28 16.23
C LEU A 243 7.77 -5.18 17.46
N ASN A 244 6.65 -5.89 17.52
CA ASN A 244 6.32 -6.76 18.64
C ASN A 244 6.61 -8.22 18.26
N GLY A 245 7.80 -8.70 18.60
CA GLY A 245 8.25 -10.06 18.27
C GLY A 245 7.34 -11.17 18.80
N LYS A 246 6.70 -10.99 19.97
CA LYS A 246 5.75 -11.97 20.53
C LYS A 246 4.48 -12.09 19.68
N ILE A 247 3.94 -10.96 19.23
CA ILE A 247 2.76 -10.95 18.37
C ILE A 247 3.12 -11.44 16.96
N PHE A 248 4.26 -11.01 16.43
CA PHE A 248 4.76 -11.45 15.13
C PHE A 248 4.96 -12.97 15.07
N ALA A 249 5.59 -13.57 16.08
CA ALA A 249 5.77 -15.02 16.14
C ALA A 249 4.44 -15.81 16.12
N LYS A 250 3.33 -15.19 16.55
CA LYS A 250 2.01 -15.83 16.58
C LYS A 250 1.19 -15.56 15.32
N LEU A 251 1.21 -14.34 14.80
CA LEU A 251 0.29 -13.87 13.76
C LEU A 251 0.96 -13.59 12.41
N GLY A 252 2.29 -13.49 12.38
CA GLY A 252 3.04 -13.05 11.22
C GLY A 252 2.92 -11.54 10.96
N PRO A 253 3.20 -11.10 9.72
CA PRO A 253 3.17 -9.70 9.32
C PRO A 253 1.75 -9.11 9.33
N ASP A 254 1.64 -7.79 9.18
CA ASP A 254 0.38 -7.02 9.13
C ASP A 254 -0.53 -7.20 10.36
N ALA A 255 0.03 -7.67 11.48
CA ALA A 255 -0.68 -7.91 12.73
C ALA A 255 -1.03 -6.62 13.50
N GLY A 256 -0.95 -5.44 12.87
CA GLY A 256 -1.23 -4.14 13.51
C GLY A 256 -0.15 -3.68 14.49
N ILE A 257 1.09 -4.16 14.34
CA ILE A 257 2.26 -3.89 15.18
C ILE A 257 3.36 -3.07 14.46
N ASP A 258 3.01 -2.46 13.33
CA ASP A 258 3.87 -1.57 12.55
C ASP A 258 3.76 -0.12 13.04
N ALA A 259 4.76 0.71 12.80
CA ALA A 259 4.75 2.11 13.22
C ALA A 259 5.42 3.04 12.20
N ILE A 260 5.35 4.34 12.49
CA ILE A 260 6.07 5.37 11.76
C ILE A 260 7.58 5.16 11.98
N TYR A 261 8.31 5.01 10.88
CA TYR A 261 9.76 5.13 10.85
C TYR A 261 10.14 6.59 10.61
N ASN A 262 11.12 7.08 11.36
CA ASN A 262 11.45 8.50 11.41
C ASN A 262 12.68 8.88 10.59
N TYR A 263 13.31 7.94 9.89
CA TYR A 263 14.44 8.24 9.02
C TYR A 263 13.95 8.54 7.60
N SER A 264 14.39 9.68 7.06
CA SER A 264 14.14 10.13 5.70
C SER A 264 15.33 10.98 5.23
N SER A 265 15.52 11.10 3.92
CA SER A 265 16.61 11.89 3.32
C SER A 265 16.13 12.57 2.04
N SER A 266 16.04 13.91 2.07
CA SER A 266 15.71 14.69 0.87
C SER A 266 16.78 14.57 -0.21
N ALA A 267 18.05 14.45 0.19
CA ALA A 267 19.17 14.28 -0.72
C ALA A 267 19.09 12.95 -1.49
N GLU A 268 18.79 11.85 -0.80
CA GLU A 268 18.65 10.54 -1.45
C GLU A 268 17.40 10.47 -2.31
N MET A 269 16.27 11.01 -1.84
CA MET A 269 15.04 11.10 -2.64
C MET A 269 15.28 11.90 -3.93
N ALA A 270 15.91 13.07 -3.83
CA ALA A 270 16.25 13.88 -4.98
C ALA A 270 17.23 13.17 -5.92
N ALA A 271 18.25 12.49 -5.39
CA ALA A 271 19.20 11.75 -6.21
C ALA A 271 18.54 10.58 -6.96
N TYR A 272 17.60 9.86 -6.33
CA TYR A 272 16.81 8.81 -6.98
C TYR A 272 15.95 9.36 -8.12
N LEU A 273 15.19 10.44 -7.87
CA LEU A 273 14.37 11.07 -8.90
C LEU A 273 15.23 11.63 -10.03
N ASN A 274 16.39 12.22 -9.70
CA ASN A 274 17.33 12.75 -10.68
C ASN A 274 17.94 11.67 -11.57
N ALA A 275 18.29 10.50 -11.03
CA ALA A 275 18.82 9.38 -11.81
C ALA A 275 17.86 8.88 -12.90
N LEU A 276 16.55 9.07 -12.72
CA LEU A 276 15.53 8.83 -13.73
C LEU A 276 15.32 10.04 -14.64
N ALA A 277 15.31 11.26 -14.08
CA ALA A 277 15.08 12.50 -14.81
C ALA A 277 16.19 12.79 -15.84
N GLU A 278 17.47 12.58 -15.49
CA GLU A 278 18.62 12.77 -16.39
C GLU A 278 18.56 11.90 -17.64
N LYS A 279 17.83 10.78 -17.58
CA LYS A 279 17.61 9.86 -18.70
C LYS A 279 16.32 10.15 -19.46
N GLU A 280 15.56 11.18 -19.06
CA GLU A 280 14.19 11.45 -19.54
C GLU A 280 13.24 10.26 -19.30
N ARG A 281 13.47 9.52 -18.20
CA ARG A 281 12.73 8.29 -17.85
C ARG A 281 12.07 8.36 -16.47
N LEU A 282 11.85 9.55 -15.91
CA LEU A 282 11.06 9.73 -14.70
C LEU A 282 9.56 9.59 -15.03
N PRO A 283 8.84 8.57 -14.53
CA PRO A 283 7.40 8.43 -14.76
C PRO A 283 6.59 9.46 -13.95
N LYS A 284 5.29 9.55 -14.23
CA LYS A 284 4.32 10.13 -13.27
C LYS A 284 4.52 9.44 -11.93
N THR A 285 4.74 10.19 -10.86
CA THR A 285 5.14 9.63 -9.57
C THR A 285 4.27 10.18 -8.45
N ILE A 286 3.79 9.32 -7.54
CA ILE A 286 3.07 9.74 -6.34
C ILE A 286 3.87 9.30 -5.11
N ILE A 287 4.21 10.25 -4.26
CA ILE A 287 5.03 10.03 -3.05
C ILE A 287 4.13 10.10 -1.83
N TYR A 288 4.12 9.02 -1.05
CA TYR A 288 3.40 8.90 0.21
C TYR A 288 4.40 8.69 1.34
N THR A 289 4.37 9.57 2.34
CA THR A 289 5.15 9.41 3.58
C THR A 289 4.22 9.10 4.75
N LEU A 290 4.62 8.12 5.55
CA LEU A 290 3.93 7.80 6.81
C LEU A 290 4.31 8.78 7.93
N ASN A 291 5.48 9.43 7.83
CA ASN A 291 5.93 10.39 8.82
C ASN A 291 5.45 11.81 8.45
N PRO A 292 4.51 12.43 9.19
CA PRO A 292 4.02 13.75 8.86
C PRO A 292 5.06 14.87 9.01
N ALA A 293 6.22 14.60 9.64
CA ALA A 293 7.34 15.53 9.63
C ALA A 293 7.96 15.71 8.23
N ASP A 294 7.76 14.73 7.34
CA ASP A 294 8.32 14.76 5.99
C ASP A 294 7.42 15.46 4.97
N PHE A 295 6.19 15.87 5.31
CA PHE A 295 5.25 16.45 4.34
C PHE A 295 5.86 17.63 3.57
N ASP A 296 6.48 18.58 4.28
CA ASP A 296 7.07 19.76 3.65
C ASP A 296 8.35 19.40 2.86
N MET A 297 9.08 18.37 3.30
CA MET A 297 10.24 17.84 2.55
C MET A 297 9.79 17.20 1.24
N VAL A 298 8.74 16.37 1.25
CA VAL A 298 8.15 15.80 0.04
C VAL A 298 7.66 16.91 -0.88
N GLY A 299 6.96 17.91 -0.32
CA GLY A 299 6.45 19.07 -1.07
C GLY A 299 7.55 19.87 -1.78
N THR A 300 8.68 20.12 -1.11
CA THR A 300 9.80 20.85 -1.73
C THR A 300 10.54 20.02 -2.77
N VAL A 301 10.78 18.71 -2.52
CA VAL A 301 11.46 17.83 -3.47
C VAL A 301 10.62 17.60 -4.72
N MET A 302 9.30 17.33 -4.59
CA MET A 302 8.45 17.08 -5.77
C MET A 302 8.40 18.27 -6.74
N GLY A 303 8.54 19.51 -6.24
CA GLY A 303 8.55 20.72 -7.05
C GLY A 303 9.75 20.80 -8.00
N CYS A 304 10.88 20.19 -7.63
CA CYS A 304 12.10 20.19 -8.42
C CYS A 304 12.06 19.28 -9.66
N PHE A 305 11.09 18.36 -9.75
CA PHE A 305 11.02 17.31 -10.78
C PHE A 305 9.72 17.34 -11.59
N GLN A 306 9.02 18.47 -11.61
CA GLN A 306 7.88 18.69 -12.51
C GLN A 306 8.38 18.97 -13.94
N ASP A 307 7.55 18.68 -14.94
CA ASP A 307 7.76 19.07 -16.34
C ASP A 307 6.42 19.23 -17.08
N ASP A 308 6.46 19.40 -18.41
CA ASP A 308 5.30 19.63 -19.27
C ASP A 308 4.58 18.36 -19.75
N THR A 309 5.03 17.16 -19.35
CA THR A 309 4.43 15.88 -19.76
C THR A 309 3.11 15.58 -19.04
N ALA A 310 2.87 16.19 -17.87
CA ALA A 310 1.64 16.03 -17.11
C ALA A 310 1.38 17.20 -16.14
N ARG A 311 0.10 17.47 -15.85
CA ARG A 311 -0.27 18.42 -14.79
C ARG A 311 0.00 17.81 -13.42
N GLY A 312 1.04 18.29 -12.75
CA GLY A 312 1.50 17.71 -11.48
C GLY A 312 2.03 16.29 -11.69
N LYS A 313 3.06 16.16 -12.54
CA LYS A 313 3.73 14.89 -12.83
C LYS A 313 4.17 14.17 -11.55
N ILE A 314 4.72 14.92 -10.60
CA ILE A 314 5.08 14.41 -9.27
C ILE A 314 4.04 14.91 -8.25
N GLN A 315 3.39 13.99 -7.57
CA GLN A 315 2.32 14.26 -6.63
C GLN A 315 2.78 13.97 -5.20
N HIS A 316 2.40 14.82 -4.26
CA HIS A 316 2.32 14.44 -2.87
C HIS A 316 0.99 13.70 -2.69
N GLY A 317 1.06 12.38 -2.47
CA GLY A 317 -0.11 11.53 -2.27
C GLY A 317 -0.93 11.95 -1.05
N CYS A 318 -2.19 11.51 -0.98
CA CYS A 318 -3.06 11.80 0.16
C CYS A 318 -2.46 11.34 1.48
N ALA A 319 -2.95 11.89 2.60
CA ALA A 319 -2.48 11.51 3.92
C ALA A 319 -2.63 9.99 4.12
N TRP A 320 -1.51 9.30 4.31
CA TRP A 320 -1.44 7.84 4.26
C TRP A 320 -1.54 7.19 5.64
N TRP A 321 -2.30 6.09 5.73
CA TRP A 321 -2.39 5.18 6.87
C TRP A 321 -2.63 5.91 8.19
N PHE A 322 -1.63 6.02 9.09
CA PHE A 322 -1.86 6.68 10.39
C PHE A 322 -2.25 8.15 10.26
N ASN A 323 -2.01 8.76 9.10
CA ASN A 323 -2.39 10.14 8.79
C ASN A 323 -3.74 10.24 8.05
N ASP A 324 -4.33 9.14 7.61
CA ASP A 324 -5.67 9.11 7.00
C ASP A 324 -6.73 9.33 8.08
N HIS A 325 -6.88 10.59 8.49
CA HIS A 325 -7.92 11.09 9.37
C HIS A 325 -7.96 12.62 9.24
N LYS A 326 -9.03 13.25 9.74
CA LYS A 326 -9.28 14.70 9.58
C LYS A 326 -8.05 15.60 9.77
N MET A 327 -7.25 15.37 10.81
CA MET A 327 -6.09 16.22 11.09
C MET A 327 -4.91 15.96 10.15
N GLY A 328 -4.60 14.68 9.87
CA GLY A 328 -3.53 14.33 8.93
C GLY A 328 -3.87 14.76 7.50
N MET A 329 -5.10 14.50 7.05
CA MET A 329 -5.61 14.97 5.73
C MET A 329 -5.53 16.49 5.59
N ARG A 330 -6.00 17.26 6.59
CA ARG A 330 -5.91 18.73 6.55
C ARG A 330 -4.48 19.23 6.50
N ARG A 331 -3.56 18.57 7.21
CA ARG A 331 -2.15 18.94 7.19
C ARG A 331 -1.53 18.65 5.82
N GLN A 332 -1.73 17.45 5.28
CA GLN A 332 -1.21 17.05 3.97
C GLN A 332 -1.74 17.95 2.85
N MET A 333 -3.06 18.20 2.80
CA MET A 333 -3.64 19.08 1.78
C MET A 333 -3.14 20.53 1.89
N ARG A 334 -2.91 21.03 3.11
CA ARG A 334 -2.32 22.36 3.32
C ARG A 334 -0.89 22.41 2.80
N THR A 335 -0.08 21.40 3.09
CA THR A 335 1.29 21.32 2.57
C THR A 335 1.28 21.27 1.04
N LEU A 336 0.44 20.44 0.42
CA LEU A 336 0.30 20.38 -1.04
C LEU A 336 -0.19 21.72 -1.64
N ALA A 337 -1.10 22.42 -0.98
CA ALA A 337 -1.54 23.74 -1.43
C ALA A 337 -0.44 24.82 -1.34
N ASN A 338 0.45 24.72 -0.36
CA ASN A 338 1.52 25.70 -0.15
C ASN A 338 2.75 25.45 -1.04
N LEU A 339 3.09 24.18 -1.30
CA LEU A 339 4.34 23.80 -1.98
C LEU A 339 4.11 23.17 -3.37
N GLY A 340 2.87 22.89 -3.74
CA GLY A 340 2.47 22.38 -5.04
C GLY A 340 1.22 23.10 -5.56
N LEU A 341 0.33 22.36 -6.23
CA LEU A 341 -0.91 22.89 -6.78
C LEU A 341 -2.10 21.99 -6.41
N LEU A 342 -2.86 22.38 -5.38
CA LEU A 342 -4.01 21.61 -4.90
C LEU A 342 -5.06 21.37 -5.99
N GLY A 343 -5.21 22.29 -6.95
CA GLY A 343 -6.14 22.13 -8.08
C GLY A 343 -5.79 20.97 -9.04
N ASN A 344 -4.57 20.45 -8.97
CA ASN A 344 -4.11 19.28 -9.74
C ASN A 344 -3.95 18.03 -8.86
N PHE A 345 -4.46 18.04 -7.63
CA PHE A 345 -4.32 16.91 -6.72
C PHE A 345 -5.12 15.69 -7.21
N VAL A 346 -4.48 14.53 -7.22
CA VAL A 346 -5.10 13.26 -7.64
C VAL A 346 -6.17 12.75 -6.66
N GLY A 347 -6.20 13.27 -5.43
CA GLY A 347 -7.28 13.01 -4.48
C GLY A 347 -7.04 11.81 -3.57
N MET A 348 -8.16 11.23 -3.12
CA MET A 348 -8.21 10.22 -2.07
C MET A 348 -8.13 8.80 -2.64
N LEU A 349 -7.56 7.88 -1.86
CA LEU A 349 -7.64 6.43 -2.05
C LEU A 349 -7.83 5.75 -0.70
N THR A 350 -8.45 4.57 -0.67
CA THR A 350 -8.82 3.93 0.60
C THR A 350 -7.66 3.25 1.32
N ASP A 351 -6.66 2.75 0.56
CA ASP A 351 -5.55 1.90 1.04
C ASP A 351 -6.04 0.78 1.99
N SER A 352 -7.13 0.13 1.61
CA SER A 352 -7.87 -0.75 2.50
C SER A 352 -8.21 -2.09 1.88
N ARG A 353 -8.24 -3.10 2.75
CA ARG A 353 -8.77 -4.44 2.47
C ARG A 353 -10.25 -4.63 2.85
N SER A 354 -10.92 -3.57 3.32
CA SER A 354 -12.32 -3.62 3.75
C SER A 354 -13.25 -3.05 2.68
N PHE A 355 -14.30 -3.79 2.30
CA PHE A 355 -15.36 -3.27 1.42
C PHE A 355 -16.20 -2.16 2.07
N LEU A 356 -16.09 -1.95 3.38
CA LEU A 356 -16.74 -0.82 4.06
C LEU A 356 -15.92 0.48 3.95
N SER A 357 -14.71 0.43 3.39
CA SER A 357 -13.77 1.56 3.42
C SER A 357 -14.13 2.71 2.49
N TYR A 358 -15.11 2.59 1.60
CA TYR A 358 -15.45 3.69 0.68
C TYR A 358 -16.01 4.92 1.42
N THR A 359 -16.46 4.78 2.68
CA THR A 359 -16.78 5.94 3.54
C THR A 359 -15.57 6.78 3.93
N ARG A 360 -14.34 6.38 3.57
CA ARG A 360 -13.15 7.24 3.65
C ARG A 360 -13.12 8.31 2.56
N HIS A 361 -13.86 8.11 1.46
CA HIS A 361 -14.04 9.15 0.43
C HIS A 361 -15.13 10.18 0.81
N GLU A 362 -16.08 9.81 1.68
CA GLU A 362 -17.09 10.71 2.28
C GLU A 362 -16.45 11.59 3.35
#